data_AF-A0A4R6FK97-F1
#
_entry.id   AF-A0A4R6FK97-F1
#
_cell.length_a   1.000
_cell.length_b   1.000
_cell.length_c   1.000
_cell.angle_alpha   90.00
_cell.angle_beta   90.00
_cell.angle_gamma   90.00
#
_symmetry.space_group_name_H-M   'P 1'
#
loop_
_entity.id
_entity.type
_entity.pdbx_description
1 polymer ?
#
loop_
_entity_poly.entity_id
_entity_poly.type
_entity_poly.pdbx_seq_one_letter_code
_entity_poly.pdbx_strand_id
1 'polypeptide(L)'
;MNAVASQPETGTDIATVVAHNPAIVLIDAGKREDLFAHIRREVEAFEPDLTTAKGRDAIKSLAYKITRSKTAIDAAGKKLNEDARAQINAVDASRREAREKLDALAAQVRQPLTDWEEAEKARVDGCREDIEAFKRAGEVSLSDTAEDVRQRGMDLWNQTIDPDRFRDMAEEAQAAKDASVAALKTALARLEREEADRAELARLRADQEKREAEEAAKREESERAERKRQYARDIIEHIHQCGLGTIGGKTYPYVILIRELEEKIETGPRAETAFGDMADEVEKARTDTLIRLQDACKAQAEREQREQAEEAARKAREQAQREAEERHQKELAAERHRAEEAERAAQEERDRAAREAAEREAEQKRQAEEQAKREADQAHRTKVKSAAKAAIMSCGADEDTARKIVVAIIAGEVPHVRLGF
;
A
#
# COMPACT_ATOMS: atom_id res chain seq x y z
N MET A 1 -143.69 13.88 -46.98
CA MET A 1 -144.90 13.30 -46.34
C MET A 1 -144.40 12.54 -45.13
N ASN A 2 -144.83 12.74 -43.88
CA ASN A 2 -145.98 13.43 -43.34
C ASN A 2 -145.63 13.86 -41.90
N ALA A 3 -146.18 15.00 -41.49
CA ALA A 3 -146.37 15.33 -40.09
C ALA A 3 -147.22 14.23 -39.43
N VAL A 4 -146.78 13.74 -38.27
CA VAL A 4 -147.62 12.91 -37.40
C VAL A 4 -147.58 13.55 -36.02
N ALA A 5 -148.78 13.90 -35.56
CA ALA A 5 -149.09 14.57 -34.32
C ALA A 5 -148.59 13.80 -33.08
N SER A 6 -148.02 14.53 -32.11
CA SER A 6 -147.73 13.99 -30.78
C SER A 6 -149.03 13.88 -29.99
N GLN A 7 -149.48 12.65 -29.77
CA GLN A 7 -150.46 12.36 -28.71
C GLN A 7 -149.74 12.22 -27.35
N PRO A 8 -150.35 12.64 -26.24
CA PRO A 8 -149.80 12.39 -24.91
C PRO A 8 -150.05 10.93 -24.53
N GLU A 9 -149.01 10.11 -24.60
CA GLU A 9 -149.09 8.73 -24.14
C GLU A 9 -149.37 8.71 -22.62
N THR A 10 -150.29 7.84 -22.21
CA THR A 10 -150.58 7.51 -20.81
C THR A 10 -149.35 6.89 -20.16
N GLY A 11 -148.42 7.74 -19.75
CA GLY A 11 -147.21 7.37 -19.04
C GLY A 11 -147.52 6.90 -17.63
N THR A 12 -146.97 5.74 -17.28
CA THR A 12 -146.89 5.21 -15.91
C THR A 12 -146.61 6.33 -14.91
N ASP A 13 -147.40 6.39 -13.82
CA ASP A 13 -147.25 7.37 -12.75
C ASP A 13 -145.78 7.47 -12.28
N ILE A 14 -145.19 8.66 -12.43
CA ILE A 14 -143.76 8.89 -12.14
C ILE A 14 -143.41 8.57 -10.68
N ALA A 15 -144.34 8.78 -9.74
CA ALA A 15 -144.12 8.41 -8.34
C ALA A 15 -143.95 6.89 -8.17
N THR A 16 -144.77 6.10 -8.88
CA THR A 16 -144.67 4.64 -8.90
C THR A 16 -143.36 4.17 -9.54
N VAL A 17 -142.94 4.78 -10.65
CA VAL A 17 -141.67 4.46 -11.33
C VAL A 17 -140.48 4.73 -10.41
N VAL A 18 -140.45 5.88 -9.75
CA VAL A 18 -139.36 6.27 -8.82
C VAL A 18 -139.38 5.41 -7.56
N ALA A 19 -140.54 4.97 -7.07
CA ALA A 19 -140.62 4.07 -5.92
C ALA A 19 -140.00 2.68 -6.19
N HIS A 20 -140.17 2.15 -7.40
CA HIS A 20 -139.58 0.86 -7.80
C HIS A 20 -138.11 1.00 -8.24
N ASN A 21 -137.75 2.13 -8.83
CA ASN A 21 -136.39 2.40 -9.30
C ASN A 21 -135.97 3.85 -9.00
N PRO A 22 -135.55 4.17 -7.76
CA PRO A 22 -135.16 5.54 -7.41
C PRO A 22 -133.93 6.05 -8.17
N ALA A 23 -133.07 5.14 -8.66
CA ALA A 23 -131.88 5.46 -9.46
C ALA A 23 -132.23 6.14 -10.79
N ILE A 24 -133.44 5.91 -11.34
CA ILE A 24 -133.86 6.51 -12.63
C ILE A 24 -133.75 8.04 -12.61
N VAL A 25 -134.00 8.66 -11.46
CA VAL A 25 -133.92 10.11 -11.24
C VAL A 25 -132.49 10.63 -11.44
N LEU A 26 -131.49 9.80 -11.18
CA LEU A 26 -130.08 10.19 -11.27
C LEU A 26 -129.52 10.02 -12.69
N ILE A 27 -129.99 9.00 -13.42
CA ILE A 27 -129.49 8.63 -14.76
C ILE A 27 -130.29 9.25 -15.91
N ASP A 28 -131.56 9.60 -15.68
CA ASP A 28 -132.45 10.16 -16.69
C ASP A 28 -132.92 11.56 -16.24
N ALA A 29 -132.51 12.58 -17.00
CA ALA A 29 -132.84 13.97 -16.72
C ALA A 29 -134.34 14.26 -16.89
N GLY A 30 -135.01 13.63 -17.87
CA GLY A 30 -136.44 13.80 -18.11
C GLY A 30 -137.26 13.22 -16.96
N LYS A 31 -136.92 12.02 -16.48
CA LYS A 31 -137.60 11.41 -15.32
C LYS A 31 -137.38 12.16 -14.02
N ARG A 32 -136.25 12.85 -13.88
CA ARG A 32 -135.98 13.75 -12.76
C ARG A 32 -136.90 14.96 -12.78
N GLU A 33 -137.04 15.59 -13.95
CA GLU A 33 -137.93 16.73 -14.13
C GLU A 33 -139.40 16.32 -13.93
N ASP A 34 -139.82 15.18 -14.45
CA ASP A 34 -141.17 14.62 -14.25
C ASP A 34 -141.49 14.43 -12.75
N LEU A 35 -140.54 13.89 -11.97
CA LEU A 35 -140.72 13.68 -10.54
C LEU A 35 -140.86 15.01 -9.80
N PHE A 36 -139.99 15.99 -10.11
CA PHE A 36 -140.08 17.30 -9.50
C PHE A 36 -141.37 18.02 -9.87
N ALA A 37 -141.81 17.93 -11.12
CA ALA A 37 -143.10 18.47 -11.56
C ALA A 37 -144.27 17.81 -10.82
N HIS A 38 -144.24 16.48 -10.64
CA HIS A 38 -145.23 15.75 -9.87
C HIS A 38 -145.28 16.19 -8.40
N ILE A 39 -144.13 16.25 -7.72
CA ILE A 39 -144.05 16.69 -6.32
C ILE A 39 -144.51 18.15 -6.18
N ARG A 40 -144.13 19.04 -7.11
CA ARG A 40 -144.60 20.44 -7.10
C ARG A 40 -146.12 20.53 -7.21
N ARG A 41 -146.73 19.78 -8.13
CA ARG A 41 -148.20 19.72 -8.26
C ARG A 41 -148.86 19.19 -6.98
N GLU A 42 -148.31 18.15 -6.35
CA GLU A 42 -148.82 17.65 -5.07
C GLU A 42 -148.73 18.71 -3.94
N VAL A 43 -147.65 19.50 -3.91
CA VAL A 43 -147.45 20.56 -2.91
C VAL A 43 -148.36 21.76 -3.17
N GLU A 44 -148.50 22.19 -4.42
CA GLU A 44 -149.36 23.32 -4.82
C GLU A 44 -150.84 23.01 -4.59
N ALA A 45 -151.26 21.76 -4.80
CA ALA A 45 -152.63 21.33 -4.55
C ALA A 45 -152.96 21.08 -3.07
N PHE A 46 -151.97 21.13 -2.18
CA PHE A 46 -152.14 20.83 -0.76
C PHE A 46 -152.44 22.10 0.04
N GLU A 47 -153.64 22.16 0.64
CA GLU A 47 -154.06 23.28 1.51
C GLU A 47 -153.71 23.00 2.99
N PRO A 48 -152.74 23.73 3.58
CA PRO A 48 -152.29 23.45 4.94
C PRO A 48 -153.28 24.00 6.00
N ASP A 49 -153.76 23.11 6.89
CA ASP A 49 -154.54 23.48 8.08
C ASP A 49 -153.72 23.25 9.37
N LEU A 50 -153.43 24.34 10.10
CA LEU A 50 -152.72 24.29 11.38
C LEU A 50 -153.65 24.16 12.59
N THR A 51 -154.95 24.39 12.42
CA THR A 51 -155.93 24.48 13.51
C THR A 51 -156.33 23.11 14.03
N THR A 52 -156.31 22.07 13.18
CA THR A 52 -156.67 20.69 13.56
C THR A 52 -155.46 19.77 13.70
N ALA A 53 -155.57 18.75 14.56
CA ALA A 53 -154.54 17.70 14.66
C ALA A 53 -154.36 16.95 13.32
N LYS A 54 -155.48 16.68 12.63
CA LYS A 54 -155.51 16.02 11.32
C LYS A 54 -154.79 16.83 10.23
N GLY A 55 -155.00 18.16 10.19
CA GLY A 55 -154.29 19.04 9.27
C GLY A 55 -152.78 19.06 9.50
N ARG A 56 -152.34 19.17 10.76
CA ARG A 56 -150.91 19.09 11.11
C ARG A 56 -150.28 17.73 10.76
N ASP A 57 -151.02 16.63 10.89
CA ASP A 57 -150.52 15.30 10.52
C ASP A 57 -150.48 15.09 9.00
N ALA A 58 -151.38 15.72 8.24
CA ALA A 58 -151.33 15.73 6.78
C ALA A 58 -150.10 16.49 6.26
N ILE A 59 -149.75 17.65 6.87
CA ILE A 59 -148.52 18.40 6.56
C ILE A 59 -147.29 17.53 6.80
N LYS A 60 -147.20 16.88 7.97
CA LYS A 60 -146.10 15.95 8.29
C LYS A 60 -146.01 14.81 7.28
N SER A 61 -147.14 14.25 6.87
CA SER A 61 -147.20 13.12 5.94
C SER A 61 -146.70 13.49 4.54
N LEU A 62 -147.08 14.67 4.02
CA LEU A 62 -146.59 15.15 2.73
C LEU A 62 -145.08 15.43 2.79
N ALA A 63 -144.60 16.12 3.83
CA ALA A 63 -143.17 16.35 4.04
C ALA A 63 -142.39 15.04 4.21
N TYR A 64 -142.96 14.05 4.90
CA TYR A 64 -142.38 12.72 5.04
C TYR A 64 -142.29 11.98 3.70
N LYS A 65 -143.31 12.06 2.85
CA LYS A 65 -143.29 11.47 1.50
C LYS A 65 -142.12 12.04 0.68
N ILE A 66 -141.95 13.36 0.67
CA ILE A 66 -140.88 14.04 -0.07
C ILE A 66 -139.50 13.64 0.46
N THR A 67 -139.30 13.68 1.78
CA THR A 67 -138.02 13.31 2.40
C THR A 67 -137.69 11.83 2.25
N ARG A 68 -138.69 10.95 2.25
CA ARG A 68 -138.53 9.53 1.94
C ARG A 68 -138.10 9.31 0.50
N SER A 69 -138.71 9.98 -0.47
CA SER A 69 -138.29 9.93 -1.89
C SER A 69 -136.86 10.45 -2.07
N LYS A 70 -136.49 11.56 -1.43
CA LYS A 70 -135.11 12.08 -1.41
C LYS A 70 -134.12 11.02 -0.92
N THR A 71 -134.41 10.42 0.23
CA THR A 71 -133.55 9.41 0.87
C THR A 71 -133.40 8.16 0.01
N ALA A 72 -134.49 7.73 -0.65
CA ALA A 72 -134.45 6.59 -1.57
C ALA A 72 -133.57 6.87 -2.81
N ILE A 73 -133.65 8.09 -3.36
CA ILE A 73 -132.79 8.54 -4.47
C ILE A 73 -131.33 8.61 -4.03
N ASP A 74 -131.03 9.22 -2.89
CA ASP A 74 -129.67 9.31 -2.34
C ASP A 74 -129.08 7.91 -2.09
N ALA A 75 -129.85 7.00 -1.49
CA ALA A 75 -129.42 5.63 -1.25
C ALA A 75 -129.17 4.86 -2.56
N ALA A 76 -130.02 5.05 -3.57
CA ALA A 76 -129.83 4.46 -4.89
C ALA A 76 -128.58 5.02 -5.59
N GLY A 77 -128.30 6.32 -5.46
CA GLY A 77 -127.09 6.95 -5.98
C GLY A 77 -125.81 6.45 -5.30
N LYS A 78 -125.84 6.29 -3.97
CA LYS A 78 -124.73 5.68 -3.22
C LYS A 78 -124.47 4.25 -3.72
N LYS A 79 -125.53 3.45 -3.87
CA LYS A 79 -125.43 2.08 -4.38
C LYS A 79 -124.88 2.03 -5.81
N LEU A 80 -125.34 2.89 -6.72
CA LEU A 80 -124.79 2.98 -8.08
C LEU A 80 -123.29 3.28 -8.08
N ASN A 81 -122.84 4.20 -7.23
CA ASN A 81 -121.41 4.52 -7.11
C ASN A 81 -120.61 3.38 -6.49
N GLU A 82 -121.14 2.69 -5.49
CA GLU A 82 -120.53 1.50 -4.89
C GLU A 82 -120.40 0.37 -5.92
N ASP A 83 -121.46 0.07 -6.67
CA ASP A 83 -121.48 -0.96 -7.72
C ASP A 83 -120.51 -0.61 -8.86
N ALA A 84 -120.49 0.65 -9.32
CA ALA A 84 -119.56 1.11 -10.35
C ALA A 84 -118.09 1.02 -9.89
N ARG A 85 -117.79 1.44 -8.65
CA ARG A 85 -116.44 1.32 -8.08
C ARG A 85 -116.04 -0.14 -7.92
N ALA A 86 -116.95 -1.02 -7.50
CA ALA A 86 -116.69 -2.44 -7.38
C ALA A 86 -116.33 -3.05 -8.75
N GLN A 87 -117.07 -2.69 -9.80
CA GLN A 87 -116.77 -3.12 -11.17
C GLN A 87 -115.42 -2.58 -11.67
N ILE A 88 -115.14 -1.30 -11.49
CA ILE A 88 -113.85 -0.69 -11.87
C ILE A 88 -112.69 -1.39 -11.16
N ASN A 89 -112.80 -1.56 -9.84
CA ASN A 89 -111.76 -2.22 -9.04
C ASN A 89 -111.54 -3.67 -9.47
N ALA A 90 -112.61 -4.40 -9.79
CA ALA A 90 -112.53 -5.77 -10.31
C ALA A 90 -111.79 -5.81 -11.65
N VAL A 91 -112.13 -4.91 -12.58
CA VAL A 91 -111.45 -4.81 -13.89
C VAL A 91 -109.98 -4.46 -13.71
N ASP A 92 -109.64 -3.49 -12.85
CA ASP A 92 -108.24 -3.11 -12.62
C ASP A 92 -107.42 -4.21 -11.95
N ALA A 93 -108.02 -4.98 -11.03
CA ALA A 93 -107.40 -6.16 -10.45
C ALA A 93 -107.10 -7.21 -11.52
N SER A 94 -108.10 -7.55 -12.36
CA SER A 94 -107.91 -8.50 -13.46
C SER A 94 -106.90 -8.02 -14.50
N ARG A 95 -106.86 -6.71 -14.80
CA ARG A 95 -105.86 -6.12 -15.71
C ARG A 95 -104.44 -6.21 -15.15
N ARG A 96 -104.26 -5.99 -13.85
CA ARG A 96 -102.97 -6.15 -13.18
C ARG A 96 -102.53 -7.61 -13.24
N GLU A 97 -103.40 -8.53 -12.83
CA GLU A 97 -103.12 -9.97 -12.85
C GLU A 97 -102.80 -10.47 -14.27
N ALA A 98 -103.55 -10.04 -15.28
CA ALA A 98 -103.29 -10.39 -16.67
C ALA A 98 -101.91 -9.87 -17.13
N ARG A 99 -101.56 -8.63 -16.80
CA ARG A 99 -100.24 -8.07 -17.13
C ARG A 99 -99.12 -8.87 -16.47
N GLU A 100 -99.19 -9.08 -15.16
CA GLU A 100 -98.17 -9.82 -14.41
C GLU A 100 -97.98 -11.25 -14.96
N LYS A 101 -99.07 -11.96 -15.26
CA LYS A 101 -99.00 -13.31 -15.84
C LYS A 101 -98.41 -13.30 -17.25
N LEU A 102 -98.79 -12.36 -18.11
CA LEU A 102 -98.27 -12.27 -19.47
C LEU A 102 -96.79 -11.87 -19.47
N ASP A 103 -96.38 -10.95 -18.60
CA ASP A 103 -94.97 -10.56 -18.43
C ASP A 103 -94.12 -11.75 -17.94
N ALA A 104 -94.63 -12.53 -16.98
CA ALA A 104 -93.96 -13.74 -16.49
C ALA A 104 -93.83 -14.82 -17.59
N LEU A 105 -94.86 -15.04 -18.40
CA LEU A 105 -94.81 -15.97 -19.53
C LEU A 105 -93.84 -15.49 -20.61
N ALA A 106 -93.84 -14.19 -20.93
CA ALA A 106 -92.89 -13.61 -21.87
C ALA A 106 -91.44 -13.75 -21.38
N ALA A 107 -91.19 -13.52 -20.10
CA ALA A 107 -89.89 -13.74 -19.47
C ALA A 107 -89.48 -15.22 -19.54
N GLN A 108 -90.38 -16.15 -19.21
CA GLN A 108 -90.11 -17.58 -19.29
C GLN A 108 -89.76 -18.03 -20.72
N VAL A 109 -90.48 -17.54 -21.73
CA VAL A 109 -90.21 -17.85 -23.13
C VAL A 109 -88.85 -17.27 -23.58
N ARG A 110 -88.46 -16.10 -23.07
CA ARG A 110 -87.18 -15.48 -23.40
C ARG A 110 -86.00 -16.06 -22.62
N GLN A 111 -86.22 -16.62 -21.42
CA GLN A 111 -85.15 -17.07 -20.53
C GLN A 111 -84.10 -17.96 -21.21
N PRO A 112 -84.45 -19.00 -22.01
CA PRO A 112 -83.44 -19.84 -22.67
C PRO A 112 -82.55 -19.07 -23.65
N LEU A 113 -83.08 -18.03 -24.30
CA LEU A 113 -82.29 -17.17 -25.18
C LEU A 113 -81.36 -16.28 -24.36
N THR A 114 -81.84 -15.72 -23.24
CA THR A 114 -81.00 -14.92 -22.34
C THR A 114 -79.87 -15.75 -21.74
N ASP A 115 -80.15 -16.96 -21.26
CA ASP A 115 -79.13 -17.88 -20.73
C ASP A 115 -78.07 -18.21 -21.79
N TRP A 116 -78.49 -18.44 -23.05
CA TRP A 116 -77.58 -18.68 -24.16
C TRP A 116 -76.76 -17.44 -24.54
N GLU A 117 -77.38 -16.25 -24.62
CA GLU A 117 -76.69 -14.98 -24.91
C GLU A 117 -75.61 -14.69 -23.87
N GLU A 118 -75.89 -14.92 -22.58
CA GLU A 118 -74.94 -14.75 -21.48
C GLU A 118 -73.81 -15.78 -21.53
N ALA A 119 -74.14 -17.06 -21.74
CA ALA A 119 -73.14 -18.12 -21.86
C ALA A 119 -72.23 -17.92 -23.07
N GLU A 120 -72.79 -17.52 -24.21
CA GLU A 120 -72.04 -17.25 -25.43
C GLU A 120 -71.14 -16.03 -25.27
N LYS A 121 -71.63 -14.96 -24.64
CA LYS A 121 -70.80 -13.80 -24.29
C LYS A 121 -69.64 -14.21 -23.38
N ALA A 122 -69.90 -14.95 -22.31
CA ALA A 122 -68.86 -15.42 -21.40
C ALA A 122 -67.83 -16.33 -22.10
N ARG A 123 -68.26 -17.18 -23.04
CA ARG A 123 -67.37 -17.98 -23.87
C ARG A 123 -66.47 -17.09 -24.73
N VAL A 124 -67.04 -16.13 -25.46
CA VAL A 124 -66.29 -15.21 -26.34
C VAL A 124 -65.30 -14.38 -25.54
N ASP A 125 -65.71 -13.83 -24.40
CA ASP A 125 -64.83 -13.04 -23.53
C ASP A 125 -63.67 -13.90 -22.98
N GLY A 126 -63.95 -15.13 -22.56
CA GLY A 126 -62.91 -16.08 -22.13
C GLY A 126 -61.93 -16.45 -23.25
N CYS A 127 -62.43 -16.68 -24.47
CA CYS A 127 -61.57 -16.92 -25.64
C CYS A 127 -60.66 -15.73 -25.95
N ARG A 128 -61.17 -14.50 -25.83
CA ARG A 128 -60.36 -13.29 -26.04
C ARG A 128 -59.27 -13.14 -24.99
N GLU A 129 -59.58 -13.39 -23.73
CA GLU A 129 -58.57 -13.34 -22.66
C GLU A 129 -57.46 -14.37 -22.87
N ASP A 130 -57.81 -15.60 -23.29
CA ASP A 130 -56.80 -16.63 -23.61
C ASP A 130 -55.89 -16.21 -24.77
N ILE A 131 -56.45 -15.58 -25.82
CA ILE A 131 -55.68 -15.04 -26.95
C ILE A 131 -54.71 -13.96 -26.47
N GLU A 132 -55.16 -13.04 -25.62
CA GLU A 132 -54.28 -12.02 -25.04
C GLU A 132 -53.26 -12.62 -24.07
N ALA A 133 -53.59 -13.69 -23.35
CA ALA A 133 -52.64 -14.42 -22.53
C ALA A 133 -51.54 -15.09 -23.38
N PHE A 134 -51.87 -15.65 -24.54
CA PHE A 134 -50.88 -16.16 -25.49
C PHE A 134 -49.92 -15.06 -25.94
N LYS A 135 -50.45 -13.91 -26.35
CA LYS A 135 -49.66 -12.75 -26.77
C LYS A 135 -48.72 -12.27 -25.66
N ARG A 136 -49.24 -12.09 -24.43
CA ARG A 136 -48.43 -11.70 -23.26
C ARG A 136 -47.35 -12.72 -22.92
N ALA A 137 -47.64 -14.02 -23.06
CA ALA A 137 -46.63 -15.06 -22.85
C ALA A 137 -45.48 -14.99 -23.88
N GLY A 138 -45.73 -14.46 -25.08
CA GLY A 138 -44.70 -14.23 -26.10
C GLY A 138 -43.77 -13.05 -25.81
N GLU A 139 -44.13 -12.18 -24.87
CA GLU A 139 -43.32 -11.01 -24.51
C GLU A 139 -42.10 -11.42 -23.67
N VAL A 140 -40.93 -10.89 -24.02
CA VAL A 140 -39.66 -11.19 -23.34
C VAL A 140 -39.11 -9.93 -22.68
N SER A 141 -38.93 -10.00 -21.36
CA SER A 141 -38.37 -8.94 -20.52
C SER A 141 -36.84 -8.94 -20.55
N LEU A 142 -36.23 -7.82 -20.16
CA LEU A 142 -34.79 -7.72 -19.93
C LEU A 142 -34.30 -8.60 -18.76
N SER A 143 -35.20 -8.97 -17.85
CA SER A 143 -34.91 -9.83 -16.71
C SER A 143 -35.00 -11.32 -17.04
N ASP A 144 -35.56 -11.69 -18.19
CA ASP A 144 -35.76 -13.09 -18.56
C ASP A 144 -34.42 -13.75 -18.89
N THR A 145 -34.17 -14.93 -18.33
CA THR A 145 -33.03 -15.80 -18.68
C THR A 145 -33.38 -16.76 -19.81
N ALA A 146 -32.37 -17.42 -20.40
CA ALA A 146 -32.62 -18.46 -21.40
C ALA A 146 -33.49 -19.61 -20.83
N GLU A 147 -33.34 -19.93 -19.54
CA GLU A 147 -34.20 -20.91 -18.84
C GLU A 147 -35.66 -20.44 -18.77
N ASP A 148 -35.90 -19.20 -18.35
CA ASP A 148 -37.26 -18.66 -18.22
C ASP A 148 -38.01 -18.66 -19.56
N VAL A 149 -37.34 -18.20 -20.62
CA VAL A 149 -37.91 -18.17 -21.97
C VAL A 149 -38.18 -19.58 -22.51
N ARG A 150 -37.27 -20.52 -22.24
CA ARG A 150 -37.44 -21.93 -22.65
C ARG A 150 -38.64 -22.57 -21.94
N GLN A 151 -38.76 -22.38 -20.63
CA GLN A 151 -39.87 -22.94 -19.87
C GLN A 151 -41.21 -22.36 -20.33
N ARG A 152 -41.29 -21.02 -20.46
CA ARG A 152 -42.49 -20.34 -20.97
C ARG A 152 -42.87 -20.81 -22.37
N GLY A 153 -41.88 -21.00 -23.24
CA GLY A 153 -42.07 -21.53 -24.59
C GLY A 153 -42.61 -22.96 -24.59
N MET A 154 -42.11 -23.83 -23.70
CA MET A 154 -42.62 -25.19 -23.53
C MET A 154 -44.06 -25.22 -23.02
N ASP A 155 -44.36 -24.41 -22.00
CA ASP A 155 -45.70 -24.33 -21.42
C ASP A 155 -46.73 -23.87 -22.46
N LEU A 156 -46.40 -22.81 -23.20
CA LEU A 156 -47.24 -22.29 -24.27
C LEU A 156 -47.40 -23.30 -25.42
N TRP A 157 -46.31 -23.96 -25.83
CA TRP A 157 -46.35 -24.98 -26.89
C TRP A 157 -47.29 -26.14 -26.53
N ASN A 158 -47.26 -26.60 -25.29
CA ASN A 158 -48.07 -27.72 -24.82
C ASN A 158 -49.54 -27.38 -24.58
N GLN A 159 -49.89 -26.09 -24.52
CA GLN A 159 -51.26 -25.66 -24.30
C GLN A 159 -52.15 -25.99 -25.50
N THR A 160 -53.19 -26.81 -25.32
CA THR A 160 -54.11 -27.19 -26.40
C THR A 160 -55.20 -26.12 -26.58
N ILE A 161 -55.45 -25.73 -27.83
CA ILE A 161 -56.58 -24.87 -28.19
C ILE A 161 -57.73 -25.78 -28.60
N ASP A 162 -58.81 -25.75 -27.83
CA ASP A 162 -60.03 -26.51 -28.12
C ASP A 162 -60.83 -25.84 -29.26
N PRO A 163 -60.92 -26.46 -30.46
CA PRO A 163 -61.61 -25.88 -31.60
C PRO A 163 -63.10 -25.66 -31.35
N ASP A 164 -63.76 -26.52 -30.56
CA ASP A 164 -65.19 -26.42 -30.30
C ASP A 164 -65.51 -25.25 -29.35
N ARG A 165 -64.59 -24.99 -28.40
CA ARG A 165 -64.69 -23.82 -27.52
C ARG A 165 -64.44 -22.52 -28.27
N PHE A 166 -63.45 -22.46 -29.17
CA PHE A 166 -63.09 -21.21 -29.86
C PHE A 166 -63.93 -20.92 -31.12
N ARG A 167 -64.40 -21.95 -31.82
CA ARG A 167 -65.17 -21.84 -33.07
C ARG A 167 -64.47 -20.91 -34.07
N ASP A 168 -65.13 -19.83 -34.48
CA ASP A 168 -64.62 -18.85 -35.45
C ASP A 168 -63.33 -18.15 -34.99
N MET A 169 -63.02 -18.17 -33.68
CA MET A 169 -61.78 -17.61 -33.11
C MET A 169 -60.63 -18.62 -33.03
N ALA A 170 -60.82 -19.87 -33.46
CA ALA A 170 -59.81 -20.92 -33.30
C ALA A 170 -58.54 -20.62 -34.11
N GLU A 171 -58.70 -20.12 -35.35
CA GLU A 171 -57.57 -19.73 -36.19
C GLU A 171 -56.80 -18.54 -35.59
N GLU A 172 -57.50 -17.54 -35.05
CA GLU A 172 -56.89 -16.39 -34.39
C GLU A 172 -56.09 -16.82 -33.15
N ALA A 173 -56.66 -17.70 -32.33
CA ALA A 173 -56.00 -18.24 -31.16
C ALA A 173 -54.76 -19.04 -31.51
N GLN A 174 -54.85 -19.91 -32.53
CA GLN A 174 -53.72 -20.68 -33.01
C GLN A 174 -52.62 -19.77 -33.56
N ALA A 175 -52.98 -18.77 -34.36
CA ALA A 175 -52.03 -17.79 -34.89
C ALA A 175 -51.33 -16.99 -33.78
N ALA A 176 -52.07 -16.56 -32.74
CA ALA A 176 -51.51 -15.84 -31.59
C ALA A 176 -50.52 -16.71 -30.79
N LYS A 177 -50.88 -17.99 -30.56
CA LYS A 177 -50.00 -18.97 -29.94
C LYS A 177 -48.74 -19.19 -30.77
N ASP A 178 -48.87 -19.45 -32.07
CA ASP A 178 -47.74 -19.76 -32.95
C ASP A 178 -46.79 -18.56 -33.09
N ALA A 179 -47.32 -17.34 -33.20
CA ALA A 179 -46.53 -16.12 -33.23
C ALA A 179 -45.72 -15.94 -31.92
N SER A 180 -46.36 -16.21 -30.78
CA SER A 180 -45.73 -16.08 -29.46
C SER A 180 -44.66 -17.16 -29.24
N VAL A 181 -44.92 -18.40 -29.65
CA VAL A 181 -43.90 -19.47 -29.66
C VAL A 181 -42.71 -19.10 -30.56
N ALA A 182 -42.96 -18.56 -31.75
CA ALA A 182 -41.90 -18.14 -32.67
C ALA A 182 -41.06 -16.99 -32.09
N ALA A 183 -41.70 -16.04 -31.41
CA ALA A 183 -41.02 -14.95 -30.70
C ALA A 183 -40.12 -15.50 -29.58
N LEU A 184 -40.64 -16.39 -28.73
CA LEU A 184 -39.89 -17.02 -27.65
C LEU A 184 -38.70 -17.86 -28.18
N LYS A 185 -38.90 -18.61 -29.28
CA LYS A 185 -37.81 -19.36 -29.92
C LYS A 185 -36.69 -18.45 -30.42
N THR A 186 -37.05 -17.32 -31.02
CA THR A 186 -36.08 -16.32 -31.50
C THR A 186 -35.32 -15.68 -30.33
N ALA A 187 -36.04 -15.33 -29.26
CA ALA A 187 -35.45 -14.77 -28.05
C ALA A 187 -34.53 -15.77 -27.33
N LEU A 188 -34.92 -17.05 -27.26
CA LEU A 188 -34.12 -18.11 -26.67
C LEU A 188 -32.78 -18.25 -27.40
N ALA A 189 -32.80 -18.32 -28.73
CA ALA A 189 -31.58 -18.41 -29.54
C ALA A 189 -30.65 -17.19 -29.32
N ARG A 190 -31.23 -15.99 -29.15
CA ARG A 190 -30.46 -14.78 -28.80
C ARG A 190 -29.82 -14.92 -27.41
N LEU A 191 -30.59 -15.30 -26.39
CA LEU A 191 -30.12 -15.40 -25.01
C LEU A 191 -29.06 -16.51 -24.84
N GLU A 192 -29.24 -17.67 -25.48
CA GLU A 192 -28.25 -18.75 -25.49
C GLU A 192 -26.93 -18.31 -26.13
N ARG A 193 -27.00 -17.51 -27.21
CA ARG A 193 -25.81 -16.93 -27.83
C ARG A 193 -25.13 -15.91 -26.90
N GLU A 194 -25.89 -15.03 -26.27
CA GLU A 194 -25.34 -14.05 -25.32
C GLU A 194 -24.70 -14.72 -24.09
N GLU A 195 -25.26 -15.83 -23.62
CA GLU A 195 -24.67 -16.65 -22.55
C GLU A 195 -23.40 -17.36 -23.01
N ALA A 196 -23.39 -17.95 -24.21
CA ALA A 196 -22.21 -18.58 -24.80
C ALA A 196 -21.08 -17.57 -25.03
N ASP A 197 -21.38 -16.39 -25.60
CA ASP A 197 -20.43 -15.32 -25.86
C ASP A 197 -19.83 -14.80 -24.53
N ARG A 198 -20.65 -14.64 -23.47
CA ARG A 198 -20.17 -14.27 -22.13
C ARG A 198 -19.26 -15.34 -21.53
N ALA A 199 -19.61 -16.61 -21.68
CA ALA A 199 -18.80 -17.73 -21.17
C ALA A 199 -17.47 -17.86 -21.92
N GLU A 200 -17.47 -17.68 -23.24
CA GLU A 200 -16.25 -17.67 -24.06
C GLU A 200 -15.35 -16.49 -23.68
N LEU A 201 -15.91 -15.28 -23.57
CA LEU A 201 -15.15 -14.10 -23.15
C LEU A 201 -14.53 -14.27 -21.76
N ALA A 202 -15.24 -14.90 -20.82
CA ALA A 202 -14.71 -15.21 -19.50
C ALA A 202 -13.53 -16.20 -19.57
N ARG A 203 -13.62 -17.24 -20.41
CA ARG A 203 -12.52 -18.19 -20.64
C ARG A 203 -11.30 -17.50 -21.26
N LEU A 204 -11.51 -16.66 -22.28
CA LEU A 204 -10.43 -15.91 -22.93
C LEU A 204 -9.73 -14.97 -21.95
N ARG A 205 -10.47 -14.29 -21.07
CA ARG A 205 -9.90 -13.44 -20.00
C ARG A 205 -9.09 -14.26 -19.00
N ALA A 206 -9.61 -15.40 -18.54
CA ALA A 206 -8.89 -16.26 -17.61
C ALA A 206 -7.59 -16.83 -18.23
N ASP A 207 -7.64 -17.24 -19.50
CA ASP A 207 -6.44 -17.70 -20.22
C ASP A 207 -5.43 -16.57 -20.43
N GLN A 208 -5.90 -15.35 -20.73
CA GLN A 208 -5.03 -14.18 -20.85
C GLN A 208 -4.39 -13.82 -19.51
N GLU A 209 -5.16 -13.74 -18.43
CA GLU A 209 -4.66 -13.47 -17.07
C GLU A 209 -3.61 -14.51 -16.66
N LYS A 210 -3.83 -15.78 -16.99
CA LYS A 210 -2.86 -16.85 -16.73
C LYS A 210 -1.56 -16.64 -17.53
N ARG A 211 -1.65 -16.31 -18.83
CA ARG A 211 -0.47 -16.02 -19.65
C ARG A 211 0.30 -14.80 -19.15
N GLU A 212 -0.42 -13.73 -18.80
CA GLU A 212 0.18 -12.51 -18.25
C GLU A 212 0.85 -12.78 -16.90
N ALA A 213 0.25 -13.60 -16.03
CA ALA A 213 0.85 -14.02 -14.77
C ALA A 213 2.10 -14.90 -14.99
N GLU A 214 2.05 -15.86 -15.93
CA GLU A 214 3.22 -16.68 -16.28
C GLU A 214 4.35 -15.85 -16.88
N GLU A 215 4.03 -14.88 -17.75
CA GLU A 215 5.02 -13.96 -18.31
C GLU A 215 5.58 -13.01 -17.25
N ALA A 216 4.75 -12.47 -16.37
CA ALA A 216 5.18 -11.61 -15.27
C ALA A 216 6.10 -12.37 -14.30
N ALA A 217 5.77 -13.62 -13.97
CA ALA A 217 6.62 -14.48 -13.13
C ALA A 217 7.98 -14.75 -13.81
N LYS A 218 7.99 -15.07 -15.10
CA LYS A 218 9.24 -15.23 -15.88
C LYS A 218 10.07 -13.95 -15.95
N ARG A 219 9.42 -12.80 -16.13
CA ARG A 219 10.08 -11.48 -16.13
C ARG A 219 10.67 -11.18 -14.76
N GLU A 220 9.92 -11.39 -13.68
CA GLU A 220 10.39 -11.17 -12.32
C GLU A 220 11.56 -12.10 -11.96
N GLU A 221 11.49 -13.37 -12.34
CA GLU A 221 12.59 -14.33 -12.17
C GLU A 221 13.85 -13.90 -12.94
N SER A 222 13.69 -13.52 -14.22
CA SER A 222 14.78 -13.02 -15.07
C SER A 222 15.39 -11.73 -14.51
N GLU A 223 14.57 -10.78 -14.06
CA GLU A 223 15.02 -9.54 -13.44
C GLU A 223 15.76 -9.80 -12.11
N ARG A 224 15.27 -10.73 -11.29
CA ARG A 224 15.97 -11.15 -10.06
C ARG A 224 17.32 -11.80 -10.38
N ALA A 225 17.38 -12.67 -11.40
CA ALA A 225 18.63 -13.28 -11.85
C ALA A 225 19.61 -12.23 -12.38
N GLU A 226 19.16 -11.28 -13.20
CA GLU A 226 20.02 -10.22 -13.75
C GLU A 226 20.49 -9.25 -12.66
N ARG A 227 19.67 -8.95 -11.65
CA ARG A 227 20.12 -8.18 -10.47
C ARG A 227 21.27 -8.87 -9.74
N LYS A 228 21.19 -10.20 -9.56
CA LYS A 228 22.28 -10.99 -8.96
C LYS A 228 23.53 -10.96 -9.83
N ARG A 229 23.41 -11.09 -11.15
CA ARG A 229 24.53 -10.98 -12.08
C ARG A 229 25.17 -9.60 -12.05
N GLN A 230 24.38 -8.53 -12.03
CA GLN A 230 24.92 -7.17 -11.93
C GLN A 230 25.70 -6.99 -10.61
N TYR A 231 25.13 -7.44 -9.48
CA TYR A 231 25.81 -7.39 -8.21
C TYR A 231 27.12 -8.19 -8.20
N ALA A 232 27.11 -9.40 -8.79
CA ALA A 232 28.31 -10.21 -8.95
C ALA A 232 29.39 -9.51 -9.80
N ARG A 233 29.01 -8.86 -10.90
CA ARG A 233 29.93 -8.04 -11.73
C ARG A 233 30.55 -6.90 -10.93
N ASP A 234 29.75 -6.19 -10.14
CA ASP A 234 30.23 -5.09 -9.30
C ASP A 234 31.22 -5.59 -8.23
N ILE A 235 30.98 -6.78 -7.67
CA ILE A 235 31.92 -7.43 -6.72
C ILE A 235 33.20 -7.88 -7.42
N ILE A 236 33.13 -8.45 -8.63
CA ILE A 236 34.32 -8.82 -9.41
C ILE A 236 35.17 -7.59 -9.70
N GLU A 237 34.55 -6.46 -10.06
CA GLU A 237 35.25 -5.20 -10.25
C GLU A 237 35.89 -4.70 -8.95
N HIS A 238 35.19 -4.81 -7.82
CA HIS A 238 35.76 -4.48 -6.51
C HIS A 238 36.96 -5.38 -6.16
N ILE A 239 36.88 -6.68 -6.43
CA ILE A 239 37.99 -7.63 -6.28
C ILE A 239 39.17 -7.18 -7.13
N HIS A 240 38.91 -6.81 -8.39
CA HIS A 240 39.95 -6.34 -9.30
C HIS A 240 40.65 -5.08 -8.76
N GLN A 241 39.90 -4.11 -8.26
CA GLN A 241 40.44 -2.90 -7.63
C GLN A 241 41.29 -3.22 -6.41
N CYS A 242 40.86 -4.17 -5.56
CA CYS A 242 41.67 -4.63 -4.43
C CYS A 242 42.99 -5.25 -4.91
N GLY A 243 42.94 -6.04 -5.99
CA GLY A 243 44.12 -6.61 -6.65
C GLY A 243 45.10 -5.56 -7.19
N LEU A 244 44.59 -4.40 -7.63
CA LEU A 244 45.39 -3.25 -8.04
C LEU A 244 45.91 -2.41 -6.86
N GLY A 245 45.59 -2.77 -5.62
CA GLY A 245 46.06 -2.06 -4.44
C GLY A 245 45.09 -1.00 -3.90
N THR A 246 43.85 -0.95 -4.40
CA THR A 246 42.92 0.17 -4.13
C THR A 246 41.54 -0.27 -3.66
N ILE A 247 40.93 0.54 -2.79
CA ILE A 247 39.52 0.42 -2.40
C ILE A 247 38.88 1.80 -2.55
N GLY A 248 37.86 1.93 -3.41
CA GLY A 248 37.17 3.20 -3.65
C GLY A 248 38.12 4.32 -4.13
N GLY A 249 39.11 3.96 -4.94
CA GLY A 249 40.11 4.90 -5.49
C GLY A 249 41.23 5.31 -4.54
N LYS A 250 41.29 4.80 -3.31
CA LYS A 250 42.39 5.05 -2.36
C LYS A 250 43.30 3.82 -2.25
N THR A 251 44.62 4.04 -2.16
CA THR A 251 45.61 2.98 -1.99
C THR A 251 45.69 2.52 -0.54
N TYR A 252 45.73 1.21 -0.31
CA TYR A 252 45.83 0.61 1.02
C TYR A 252 46.98 -0.41 1.10
N PRO A 253 47.53 -0.66 2.30
CA PRO A 253 48.48 -1.75 2.51
C PRO A 253 47.89 -3.12 2.17
N TYR A 254 48.72 -4.04 1.67
CA TYR A 254 48.28 -5.38 1.25
C TYR A 254 47.50 -6.14 2.33
N VAL A 255 47.89 -6.01 3.60
CA VAL A 255 47.19 -6.65 4.73
C VAL A 255 45.72 -6.20 4.87
N ILE A 256 45.40 -4.95 4.54
CA ILE A 256 44.03 -4.43 4.57
C ILE A 256 43.22 -4.95 3.38
N LEU A 257 43.85 -4.99 2.20
CA LEU A 257 43.22 -5.48 0.98
C LEU A 257 42.89 -6.99 1.07
N ILE A 258 43.80 -7.79 1.62
CA ILE A 258 43.57 -9.22 1.87
C ILE A 258 42.38 -9.41 2.80
N ARG A 259 42.34 -8.68 3.92
CA ARG A 259 41.23 -8.75 4.88
C ARG A 259 39.90 -8.33 4.26
N GLU A 260 39.89 -7.32 3.41
CA GLU A 260 38.69 -6.88 2.67
C GLU A 260 38.10 -8.03 1.84
N LEU A 261 38.95 -8.72 1.07
CA LEU A 261 38.54 -9.84 0.23
C LEU A 261 38.15 -11.09 1.05
N GLU A 262 38.75 -11.30 2.23
CA GLU A 262 38.43 -12.44 3.10
C GLU A 262 37.13 -12.25 3.88
N GLU A 263 36.87 -11.05 4.40
CA GLU A 263 35.77 -10.80 5.34
C GLU A 263 34.49 -10.30 4.66
N LYS A 264 34.59 -9.52 3.57
CA LYS A 264 33.43 -8.81 3.01
C LYS A 264 32.80 -9.46 1.79
N ILE A 265 33.47 -10.45 1.19
CA ILE A 265 32.95 -11.16 0.03
C ILE A 265 32.32 -12.46 0.50
N GLU A 266 31.06 -12.68 0.14
CA GLU A 266 30.35 -13.91 0.49
C GLU A 266 30.98 -15.13 -0.20
N THR A 267 31.07 -16.26 0.53
CA THR A 267 31.71 -17.49 0.06
C THR A 267 30.86 -18.72 0.31
N GLY A 268 31.11 -19.81 -0.42
CA GLY A 268 30.43 -21.09 -0.22
C GLY A 268 28.90 -20.97 -0.44
N PRO A 269 28.05 -21.62 0.38
CA PRO A 269 26.60 -21.63 0.15
C PRO A 269 25.93 -20.24 0.14
N ARG A 270 26.54 -19.25 0.80
CA ARG A 270 26.05 -17.86 0.78
C ARG A 270 26.32 -17.18 -0.56
N ALA A 271 27.45 -17.50 -1.22
CA ALA A 271 27.80 -16.97 -2.53
C ALA A 271 26.75 -17.38 -3.60
N GLU A 272 26.27 -18.62 -3.60
CA GLU A 272 25.20 -19.06 -4.51
C GLU A 272 23.90 -18.25 -4.29
N THR A 273 23.60 -17.92 -3.03
CA THR A 273 22.42 -17.14 -2.69
C THR A 273 22.55 -15.69 -3.19
N ALA A 274 23.71 -15.05 -2.97
CA ALA A 274 23.96 -13.66 -3.31
C ALA A 274 24.24 -13.42 -4.81
N PHE A 275 25.01 -14.29 -5.45
CA PHE A 275 25.53 -14.08 -6.81
C PHE A 275 24.86 -14.96 -7.88
N GLY A 276 24.09 -15.97 -7.47
CA GLY A 276 23.41 -16.86 -8.41
C GLY A 276 24.39 -17.65 -9.27
N ASP A 277 24.20 -17.62 -10.59
CA ASP A 277 25.01 -18.35 -11.56
C ASP A 277 26.45 -17.83 -11.70
N MET A 278 26.74 -16.62 -11.20
CA MET A 278 28.08 -16.03 -11.21
C MET A 278 28.89 -16.30 -9.93
N ALA A 279 28.38 -17.10 -8.98
CA ALA A 279 29.06 -17.36 -7.71
C ALA A 279 30.47 -17.93 -7.90
N ASP A 280 30.64 -18.89 -8.80
CA ASP A 280 31.93 -19.51 -9.11
C ASP A 280 32.93 -18.51 -9.70
N GLU A 281 32.47 -17.60 -10.55
CA GLU A 281 33.32 -16.56 -11.15
C GLU A 281 33.83 -15.57 -10.09
N VAL A 282 32.94 -15.14 -9.18
CA VAL A 282 33.30 -14.27 -8.04
C VAL A 282 34.32 -14.96 -7.14
N GLU A 283 34.07 -16.22 -6.78
CA GLU A 283 34.96 -16.98 -5.90
C GLU A 283 36.33 -17.19 -6.52
N LYS A 284 36.38 -17.52 -7.82
CA LYS A 284 37.62 -17.65 -8.58
C LYS A 284 38.39 -16.32 -8.61
N ALA A 285 37.73 -15.22 -8.99
CA ALA A 285 38.37 -13.90 -9.04
C ALA A 285 38.95 -13.50 -7.68
N ARG A 286 38.21 -13.75 -6.59
CA ARG A 286 38.64 -13.51 -5.21
C ARG A 286 39.88 -14.34 -4.86
N THR A 287 39.84 -15.65 -5.12
CA THR A 287 40.92 -16.57 -4.80
C THR A 287 42.21 -16.21 -5.55
N ASP A 288 42.12 -16.00 -6.87
CA ASP A 288 43.25 -15.61 -7.70
C ASP A 288 43.86 -14.27 -7.25
N THR A 289 43.02 -13.34 -6.78
CA THR A 289 43.49 -12.04 -6.30
C THR A 289 44.10 -12.12 -4.90
N LEU A 290 43.53 -12.92 -4.00
CA LEU A 290 44.09 -13.17 -2.66
C LEU A 290 45.49 -13.77 -2.76
N ILE A 291 45.69 -14.77 -3.63
CA ILE A 291 47.00 -15.38 -3.86
C ILE A 291 48.00 -14.30 -4.30
N ARG A 292 47.65 -13.49 -5.30
CA ARG A 292 48.52 -12.41 -5.80
C ARG A 292 48.87 -11.39 -4.71
N LEU A 293 47.90 -10.97 -3.91
CA LEU A 293 48.14 -9.99 -2.83
C LEU A 293 48.97 -10.59 -1.69
N GLN A 294 48.76 -11.85 -1.33
CA GLN A 294 49.56 -12.55 -0.33
C GLN A 294 51.02 -12.69 -0.78
N ASP A 295 51.24 -13.03 -2.05
CA ASP A 295 52.59 -13.11 -2.62
C ASP A 295 53.27 -11.74 -2.69
N ALA A 296 52.54 -10.70 -3.10
CA ALA A 296 53.04 -9.32 -3.10
C ALA A 296 53.37 -8.82 -1.68
N CYS A 297 52.52 -9.14 -0.69
CA CYS A 297 52.74 -8.79 0.71
C CYS A 297 54.00 -9.47 1.27
N LYS A 298 54.20 -10.76 0.98
CA LYS A 298 55.41 -11.50 1.37
C LYS A 298 56.64 -10.90 0.71
N ALA A 299 56.59 -10.63 -0.59
CA ALA A 299 57.70 -10.03 -1.32
C ALA A 299 58.05 -8.62 -0.79
N GLN A 300 57.05 -7.81 -0.42
CA GLN A 300 57.29 -6.51 0.22
C GLN A 300 57.95 -6.68 1.59
N ALA A 301 57.44 -7.58 2.44
CA ALA A 301 58.03 -7.85 3.75
C ALA A 301 59.48 -8.36 3.64
N GLU A 302 59.78 -9.23 2.67
CA GLU A 302 61.13 -9.70 2.39
C GLU A 302 62.07 -8.58 1.91
N ARG A 303 61.57 -7.68 1.05
CA ARG A 303 62.33 -6.48 0.62
C ARG A 303 62.62 -5.55 1.78
N GLU A 304 61.61 -5.24 2.60
CA GLU A 304 61.77 -4.41 3.79
C GLU A 304 62.75 -5.04 4.80
N GLN A 305 62.66 -6.35 5.05
CA GLN A 305 63.61 -7.07 5.90
C GLN A 305 65.02 -7.05 5.32
N ARG A 306 65.17 -7.21 4.01
CA ARG A 306 66.47 -7.15 3.33
C ARG A 306 67.07 -5.75 3.41
N GLU A 307 66.29 -4.70 3.16
CA GLU A 307 66.72 -3.31 3.28
C GLU A 307 67.11 -2.98 4.73
N GLN A 308 66.32 -3.41 5.71
CA GLN A 308 66.64 -3.26 7.14
C GLN A 308 67.93 -4.01 7.51
N ALA A 309 68.12 -5.23 6.98
CA ALA A 309 69.34 -6.01 7.21
C ALA A 309 70.57 -5.38 6.54
N GLU A 310 70.43 -4.86 5.32
CA GLU A 310 71.48 -4.14 4.59
C GLU A 310 71.84 -2.82 5.30
N GLU A 311 70.84 -2.07 5.79
CA GLU A 311 71.06 -0.85 6.56
C GLU A 311 71.71 -1.14 7.93
N ALA A 312 71.27 -2.18 8.63
CA ALA A 312 71.88 -2.63 9.88
C ALA A 312 73.33 -3.09 9.66
N ALA A 313 73.59 -3.84 8.58
CA ALA A 313 74.94 -4.24 8.18
C ALA A 313 75.82 -3.04 7.81
N ARG A 314 75.27 -2.02 7.13
CA ARG A 314 75.99 -0.76 6.84
C ARG A 314 76.35 -0.03 8.13
N LYS A 315 75.39 0.15 9.05
CA LYS A 315 75.63 0.80 10.36
C LYS A 315 76.67 0.03 11.19
N ALA A 316 76.61 -1.31 11.19
CA ALA A 316 77.59 -2.15 11.87
C ALA A 316 79.00 -2.05 11.26
N ARG A 317 79.12 -2.00 9.93
CA ARG A 317 80.41 -1.80 9.24
C ARG A 317 81.00 -0.42 9.54
N GLU A 318 80.20 0.64 9.49
CA GLU A 318 80.63 2.00 9.83
C GLU A 318 81.09 2.08 11.30
N GLN A 319 80.37 1.43 12.22
CA GLN A 319 80.76 1.40 13.63
C GLN A 319 82.05 0.61 13.85
N ALA A 320 82.20 -0.56 13.22
CA ALA A 320 83.43 -1.35 13.30
C ALA A 320 84.65 -0.61 12.71
N GLN A 321 84.46 0.16 11.63
CA GLN A 321 85.52 1.02 11.07
C GLN A 321 85.94 2.12 12.06
N ARG A 322 84.98 2.81 12.69
CA ARG A 322 85.28 3.82 13.72
C ARG A 322 86.02 3.22 14.91
N GLU A 323 85.60 2.05 15.39
CA GLU A 323 86.27 1.35 16.50
C GLU A 323 87.68 0.87 16.11
N ALA A 324 87.88 0.42 14.87
CA ALA A 324 89.20 0.04 14.36
C ALA A 324 90.13 1.26 14.20
N GLU A 325 89.61 2.39 13.69
CA GLU A 325 90.35 3.66 13.61
C GLU A 325 90.74 4.17 14.99
N GLU A 326 89.83 4.13 15.97
CA GLU A 326 90.15 4.50 17.36
C GLU A 326 91.21 3.58 17.98
N ARG A 327 91.15 2.27 17.73
CA ARG A 327 92.18 1.32 18.18
C ARG A 327 93.53 1.62 17.54
N HIS A 328 93.55 1.86 16.23
CA HIS A 328 94.76 2.21 15.51
C HIS A 328 95.37 3.54 16.00
N GLN A 329 94.53 4.55 16.27
CA GLN A 329 94.96 5.82 16.85
C GLN A 329 95.51 5.66 18.28
N LYS A 330 94.89 4.81 19.11
CA LYS A 330 95.39 4.49 20.46
C LYS A 330 96.73 3.75 20.41
N GLU A 331 96.91 2.82 19.47
CA GLU A 331 98.19 2.12 19.28
C GLU A 331 99.29 3.07 18.82
N LEU A 332 99.02 3.94 17.82
CA LEU A 332 99.94 4.99 17.39
C LEU A 332 100.30 5.97 18.52
N ALA A 333 99.33 6.37 19.35
CA ALA A 333 99.58 7.23 20.51
C ALA A 333 100.43 6.52 21.56
N ALA A 334 100.19 5.23 21.82
CA ALA A 334 100.98 4.44 22.75
C ALA A 334 102.41 4.21 22.24
N GLU A 335 102.60 4.02 20.93
CA GLU A 335 103.91 3.90 20.31
C GLU A 335 104.69 5.22 20.38
N ARG A 336 104.04 6.36 20.09
CA ARG A 336 104.64 7.70 20.26
C ARG A 336 105.05 7.97 21.71
N HIS A 337 104.20 7.64 22.68
CA HIS A 337 104.54 7.80 24.09
C HIS A 337 105.76 6.95 24.49
N ARG A 338 105.82 5.69 24.04
CA ARG A 338 106.99 4.82 24.29
C ARG A 338 108.26 5.35 23.62
N ALA A 339 108.16 5.92 22.42
CA ALA A 339 109.29 6.54 21.73
C ALA A 339 109.80 7.78 22.48
N GLU A 340 108.90 8.65 22.96
CA GLU A 340 109.23 9.84 23.75
C GLU A 340 109.86 9.48 25.11
N GLU A 341 109.38 8.42 25.78
CA GLU A 341 109.99 7.91 27.02
C GLU A 341 111.38 7.32 26.78
N ALA A 342 111.59 6.58 25.68
CA ALA A 342 112.89 6.05 25.31
C ALA A 342 113.91 7.16 24.97
N GLU A 343 113.46 8.23 24.30
CA GLU A 343 114.30 9.39 23.98
C GLU A 343 114.69 10.18 25.24
N ARG A 344 113.74 10.39 26.17
CA ARG A 344 114.05 10.99 27.48
C ARG A 344 115.04 10.16 28.29
N ALA A 345 114.89 8.84 28.32
CA ALA A 345 115.83 7.96 29.01
C ALA A 345 117.24 8.02 28.39
N ALA A 346 117.34 8.05 27.05
CA ALA A 346 118.61 8.18 26.36
C ALA A 346 119.29 9.55 26.60
N GLN A 347 118.50 10.62 26.74
CA GLN A 347 119.03 11.96 27.05
C GLN A 347 119.55 12.07 28.48
N GLU A 348 118.84 11.50 29.46
CA GLU A 348 119.29 11.45 30.86
C GLU A 348 120.56 10.62 31.05
N GLU A 349 120.74 9.56 30.27
CA GLU A 349 121.97 8.75 30.29
C GLU A 349 123.17 9.52 29.73
N ARG A 350 122.99 10.26 28.63
CA ARG A 350 124.03 11.12 28.04
C ARG A 350 124.44 12.25 28.98
N ASP A 351 123.49 12.87 29.68
CA ASP A 351 123.77 13.94 30.64
C ASP A 351 124.52 13.42 31.88
N ARG A 352 124.29 12.16 32.29
CA ARG A 352 125.02 11.50 33.39
C ARG A 352 126.47 11.20 32.99
N ALA A 353 126.69 10.67 31.79
CA ALA A 353 128.02 10.40 31.26
C ALA A 353 128.86 11.67 31.07
N ALA A 354 128.24 12.79 30.67
CA ALA A 354 128.92 14.08 30.52
C ALA A 354 129.40 14.66 31.86
N ARG A 355 128.62 14.50 32.94
CA ARG A 355 129.00 14.96 34.29
C ARG A 355 130.16 14.16 34.88
N GLU A 356 130.15 12.84 34.71
CA GLU A 356 131.25 12.00 35.16
C GLU A 356 132.57 12.24 34.40
N ALA A 357 132.51 12.58 33.10
CA ALA A 357 133.69 12.94 32.33
C ALA A 357 134.32 14.26 32.80
N ALA A 358 133.49 15.27 33.12
CA ALA A 358 133.96 16.57 33.59
C ALA A 358 134.63 16.52 34.98
N GLU A 359 134.15 15.66 35.89
CA GLU A 359 134.77 15.47 37.22
C GLU A 359 136.16 14.81 37.13
N ARG A 360 136.34 13.82 36.25
CA ARG A 360 137.65 13.16 36.06
C ARG A 360 138.70 14.11 35.48
N GLU A 361 138.29 15.01 34.58
CA GLU A 361 139.20 16.00 33.98
C GLU A 361 139.63 17.08 35.00
N ALA A 362 138.74 17.50 35.89
CA ALA A 362 139.05 18.46 36.95
C ALA A 362 139.99 17.88 38.03
N GLU A 363 139.86 16.58 38.34
CA GLU A 363 140.74 15.88 39.30
C GLU A 363 142.18 15.77 38.77
N GLN A 364 142.34 15.40 37.49
CA GLN A 364 143.66 15.24 36.86
C GLN A 364 144.42 16.58 36.74
N LYS A 365 143.71 17.68 36.51
CA LYS A 365 144.32 19.02 36.41
C LYS A 365 144.86 19.51 37.76
N ARG A 366 144.16 19.22 38.86
CA ARG A 366 144.59 19.58 40.23
C ARG A 366 145.87 18.84 40.65
N GLN A 367 145.99 17.56 40.32
CA GLN A 367 147.17 16.77 40.66
C GLN A 367 148.41 17.20 39.86
N ALA A 368 148.26 17.58 38.60
CA ALA A 368 149.37 18.06 37.76
C ALA A 368 149.93 19.42 38.23
N GLU A 369 149.07 20.35 38.66
CA GLU A 369 149.49 21.67 39.14
C GLU A 369 150.17 21.64 40.52
N GLU A 370 149.81 20.70 41.38
CA GLU A 370 150.43 20.55 42.71
C GLU A 370 151.84 19.93 42.63
N GLN A 371 152.06 19.00 41.71
CA GLN A 371 153.37 18.38 41.46
C GLN A 371 154.38 19.41 40.92
N ALA A 372 153.96 20.26 39.98
CA ALA A 372 154.81 21.26 39.33
C ALA A 372 155.33 22.35 40.30
N LYS A 373 154.56 22.72 41.33
CA LYS A 373 154.98 23.72 42.32
C LYS A 373 156.07 23.22 43.27
N ARG A 374 156.10 21.91 43.58
CA ARG A 374 157.10 21.33 44.50
C ARG A 374 158.48 21.20 43.85
N GLU A 375 158.53 20.92 42.55
CA GLU A 375 159.79 20.78 41.80
C GLU A 375 160.49 22.12 41.54
N ALA A 376 159.72 23.19 41.31
CA ALA A 376 160.26 24.54 41.08
C ALA A 376 160.98 25.12 42.31
N ASP A 377 160.42 24.89 43.51
CA ASP A 377 160.95 25.47 44.77
C ASP A 377 162.27 24.80 45.20
N GLN A 378 162.42 23.50 44.92
CA GLN A 378 163.64 22.74 45.21
C GLN A 378 164.83 23.15 44.32
N ALA A 379 164.54 23.48 43.05
CA ALA A 379 165.54 23.97 42.10
C ALA A 379 166.07 25.37 42.47
N HIS A 380 165.20 26.28 42.90
CA HIS A 380 165.57 27.65 43.27
C HIS A 380 166.51 27.66 44.48
N ARG A 381 166.19 26.90 45.54
CA ARG A 381 167.00 26.84 46.77
C ARG A 381 168.39 26.26 46.54
N THR A 382 168.55 25.34 45.59
CA THR A 382 169.85 24.73 45.28
C THR A 382 170.78 25.72 44.58
N LYS A 383 170.24 26.53 43.67
CA LYS A 383 170.99 27.52 42.88
C LYS A 383 171.57 28.66 43.73
N VAL A 384 170.82 29.10 44.75
CA VAL A 384 171.27 30.16 45.67
C VAL A 384 172.44 29.70 46.55
N LYS A 385 172.41 28.46 47.06
CA LYS A 385 173.49 27.92 47.93
C LYS A 385 174.81 27.81 47.19
N SER A 386 174.77 27.35 45.93
CA SER A 386 175.97 27.19 45.12
C SER A 386 176.58 28.54 44.70
N ALA A 387 175.76 29.56 44.43
CA ALA A 387 176.24 30.91 44.12
C ALA A 387 176.96 31.57 45.31
N ALA A 388 176.39 31.47 46.52
CA ALA A 388 177.02 32.01 47.73
C ALA A 388 178.34 31.31 48.07
N LYS A 389 178.40 29.97 47.89
CA LYS A 389 179.65 29.20 48.08
C LYS A 389 180.73 29.66 47.11
N ALA A 390 180.38 29.85 45.84
CA ALA A 390 181.32 30.30 44.81
C ALA A 390 181.88 31.71 45.09
N ALA A 391 181.04 32.64 45.57
CA ALA A 391 181.48 34.00 45.92
C ALA A 391 182.47 34.01 47.10
N ILE A 392 182.25 33.18 48.12
CA ILE A 392 183.16 33.08 49.28
C ILE A 392 184.50 32.45 48.88
N MET A 393 184.50 31.50 47.95
CA MET A 393 185.74 30.92 47.41
C MET A 393 186.58 31.96 46.66
N SER A 394 185.98 32.94 45.98
CA SER A 394 186.74 33.95 45.22
C SER A 394 187.51 34.95 46.09
N CYS A 395 187.27 34.98 47.41
CA CYS A 395 187.99 35.83 48.36
C CYS A 395 189.20 35.13 49.00
N GLY A 396 189.59 33.95 48.53
CA GLY A 396 190.82 33.25 48.92
C GLY A 396 190.64 32.11 49.95
N ALA A 397 189.40 31.65 50.20
CA ALA A 397 189.12 30.49 51.04
C ALA A 397 189.07 29.19 50.22
N ASP A 398 189.56 28.08 50.78
CA ASP A 398 189.44 26.75 50.17
C ASP A 398 187.98 26.25 50.20
N GLU A 399 187.64 25.31 49.31
CA GLU A 399 186.27 24.86 49.09
C GLU A 399 185.60 24.23 50.32
N ASP A 400 186.38 23.55 51.17
CA ASP A 400 185.85 22.89 52.35
C ASP A 400 185.51 23.92 53.44
N THR A 401 186.34 24.95 53.57
CA THR A 401 186.09 26.11 54.44
C THR A 401 184.92 26.97 53.94
N ALA A 402 184.83 27.26 52.64
CA ALA A 402 183.74 28.03 52.06
C ALA A 402 182.38 27.32 52.20
N ARG A 403 182.32 26.00 52.04
CA ARG A 403 181.11 25.20 52.30
C ARG A 403 180.70 25.27 53.77
N LYS A 404 181.64 25.13 54.70
CA LYS A 404 181.36 25.24 56.15
C LYS A 404 180.83 26.60 56.53
N ILE A 405 181.34 27.69 55.95
CA ILE A 405 180.85 29.05 56.18
C ILE A 405 179.42 29.22 55.63
N VAL A 406 179.13 28.78 54.41
CA VAL A 406 177.75 28.83 53.84
C VAL A 406 176.77 28.01 54.69
N VAL A 407 177.18 26.85 55.18
CA VAL A 407 176.35 26.02 56.06
C VAL A 407 176.14 26.70 57.42
N ALA A 408 177.19 27.28 58.03
CA ALA A 408 177.09 28.01 59.29
C ALA A 408 176.18 29.25 59.19
N ILE A 409 176.17 29.94 58.03
CA ILE A 409 175.25 31.07 57.76
C ILE A 409 173.80 30.57 57.61
N ILE A 410 173.56 29.43 56.97
CA ILE A 410 172.21 28.84 56.87
C ILE A 410 171.72 28.32 58.22
N ALA A 411 172.63 27.74 59.03
CA ALA A 411 172.36 27.28 60.38
C ALA A 411 172.21 28.44 61.40
N GLY A 412 172.61 29.66 61.04
CA GLY A 412 172.46 30.86 61.87
C GLY A 412 173.56 31.06 62.92
N GLU A 413 174.68 30.35 62.81
CA GLU A 413 175.79 30.36 63.77
C GLU A 413 176.73 31.57 63.60
N VAL A 414 176.64 32.29 62.48
CA VAL A 414 177.37 33.56 62.23
C VAL A 414 176.44 34.74 62.53
N PRO A 415 176.64 35.51 63.61
CA PRO A 415 175.76 36.61 63.97
C PRO A 415 175.71 37.69 62.89
N HIS A 416 174.50 38.22 62.65
CA HIS A 416 174.21 39.34 61.74
C HIS A 416 174.41 39.09 60.22
N VAL A 417 174.50 37.85 59.76
CA VAL A 417 174.54 37.49 58.31
C VAL A 417 173.51 36.38 57.97
N ARG A 418 172.79 36.47 56.84
CA ARG A 418 171.79 35.47 56.38
C ARG A 418 171.82 35.28 54.85
N LEU A 419 171.44 34.09 54.37
CA LEU A 419 171.19 33.80 52.94
C LEU A 419 169.68 33.83 52.63
N GLY A 420 169.27 34.65 51.65
CA GLY A 420 167.89 34.71 51.17
C GLY A 420 167.65 33.69 50.07
N PHE A 421 166.60 32.86 50.20
CA PHE A 421 166.25 31.78 49.28
C PHE A 421 165.12 32.11 48.34
#